data_AF-A0A924HEK3-F1
#
_entry.id   AF-A0A924HEK3-F1
#
_cell.length_a   1.000
_cell.length_b   1.000
_cell.length_c   1.000
_cell.angle_alpha   90.00
_cell.angle_beta   90.00
_cell.angle_gamma   90.00
#
_symmetry.space_group_name_H-M   'P 1'
#
loop_
_entity.id
_entity.type
_entity.pdbx_description
1 polymer ?
#
loop_
_entity_poly.entity_id
_entity_poly.type
_entity_poly.pdbx_seq_one_letter_code
_entity_poly.pdbx_strand_id
1 'polypeptide(L)'
;MNNSTYQEAKSASTHLETHFKNLISSALEKGEQKVAPAPDSATIEAIINVAFWASLRKEEGQSPKISIAFLSPEEAEQPLSFGVRLPFNTDTIVKLAPGIERPGVHLAIWVENSSLYIWGTTLKVPNYCFVLDVSEPGLLVVKHRRLHGFGKYT
;
A
#
# COMPACT_ATOMS: atom_id res chain seq x y z
N MET A 1 14.49 13.53 4.72
CA MET A 1 13.72 13.94 3.53
C MET A 1 14.25 13.14 2.35
N ASN A 2 13.51 12.13 1.90
CA ASN A 2 13.93 11.29 0.77
C ASN A 2 13.48 12.03 -0.49
N ASN A 3 14.40 12.65 -1.24
CA ASN A 3 14.06 13.24 -2.53
C ASN A 3 13.52 12.13 -3.42
N SER A 4 12.24 12.21 -3.81
CA SER A 4 11.66 11.28 -4.77
C SER A 4 12.42 11.38 -6.08
N THR A 5 13.16 10.33 -6.42
CA THR A 5 13.92 10.24 -7.68
C THR A 5 13.04 9.87 -8.87
N TYR A 6 11.82 9.36 -8.62
CA TYR A 6 10.83 9.07 -9.65
C TYR A 6 9.87 10.27 -9.79
N GLN A 7 10.07 11.09 -10.82
CA GLN A 7 9.38 12.38 -10.97
C GLN A 7 7.87 12.24 -11.15
N GLU A 8 7.43 11.17 -11.82
CA GLU A 8 6.03 10.87 -12.09
C GLU A 8 5.26 10.52 -10.79
N ALA A 9 5.96 10.07 -9.75
CA ALA A 9 5.36 9.83 -8.43
C ALA A 9 4.65 11.08 -7.92
N LYS A 10 5.27 12.26 -8.07
CA LYS A 10 4.72 13.53 -7.57
C LYS A 10 3.40 13.90 -8.26
N SER A 11 3.36 13.76 -9.59
CA SER A 11 2.15 14.06 -10.36
C SER A 11 1.02 13.07 -10.04
N ALA A 12 1.32 11.77 -9.99
CA ALA A 12 0.35 10.74 -9.67
C ALA A 12 -0.20 10.91 -8.24
N SER A 13 0.64 11.24 -7.27
CA SER A 13 0.27 11.31 -5.86
C SER A 13 -0.78 12.39 -5.56
N THR A 14 -0.68 13.54 -6.24
CA THR A 14 -1.66 14.63 -6.08
C THR A 14 -3.04 14.22 -6.60
N HIS A 15 -3.08 13.56 -7.75
CA HIS A 15 -4.34 13.05 -8.31
C HIS A 15 -4.92 11.93 -7.45
N LEU A 16 -4.08 11.01 -6.95
CA LEU A 16 -4.51 9.90 -6.10
C LEU A 16 -5.03 10.40 -4.75
N GLU A 17 -4.36 11.35 -4.10
CA GLU A 17 -4.84 11.95 -2.85
C GLU A 17 -6.24 12.55 -3.04
N THR A 18 -6.41 13.35 -4.09
CA THR A 18 -7.72 13.96 -4.42
C THR A 18 -8.78 12.88 -4.67
N HIS A 19 -8.44 11.85 -5.42
CA HIS A 19 -9.33 10.74 -5.70
C HIS A 19 -9.77 10.00 -4.42
N PHE A 20 -8.83 9.61 -3.56
CA PHE A 20 -9.13 8.89 -2.32
C PHE A 20 -9.90 9.76 -1.31
N LYS A 21 -9.57 11.06 -1.20
CA LYS A 21 -10.35 12.00 -0.38
C LYS A 21 -11.81 12.07 -0.85
N ASN A 22 -12.04 12.27 -2.14
CA ASN A 22 -13.40 12.31 -2.68
C ASN A 22 -14.14 10.99 -2.49
N LEU A 23 -13.46 9.86 -2.74
CA LEU A 23 -13.99 8.51 -2.58
C LEU A 23 -14.45 8.24 -1.14
N ILE A 24 -13.61 8.58 -0.16
CA ILE A 24 -13.89 8.38 1.26
C ILE A 24 -14.99 9.36 1.74
N SER A 25 -14.96 10.62 1.32
CA SER A 25 -16.03 11.58 1.65
C SER A 25 -17.39 11.11 1.13
N SER A 26 -17.46 10.67 -0.13
CA SER A 26 -18.71 10.14 -0.71
C SER A 26 -19.19 8.84 -0.03
N ALA A 27 -18.27 8.02 0.49
CA ALA A 27 -18.60 6.83 1.27
C ALA A 27 -19.22 7.21 2.63
N LEU A 28 -18.60 8.16 3.33
CA LEU A 28 -19.08 8.67 4.62
C LEU A 28 -20.46 9.35 4.48
N GLU A 29 -20.68 10.14 3.44
CA GLU A 29 -21.99 10.75 3.15
C GLU A 29 -23.10 9.71 2.93
N LYS A 30 -22.76 8.53 2.42
CA LYS A 30 -23.69 7.40 2.22
C LYS A 30 -23.91 6.57 3.50
N GLY A 31 -23.31 6.97 4.62
CA GLY A 31 -23.45 6.29 5.92
C GLY A 31 -22.57 5.06 6.08
N GLU A 32 -21.55 4.88 5.23
CA GLU A 32 -20.63 3.75 5.36
C GLU A 32 -19.72 3.93 6.58
N GLN A 33 -19.58 2.87 7.36
CA GLN A 33 -18.76 2.85 8.58
C GLN A 33 -17.45 2.09 8.34
N LYS A 34 -16.42 2.37 9.15
CA LYS A 34 -15.10 1.71 9.08
C LYS A 34 -14.39 1.90 7.72
N VAL A 35 -14.34 3.14 7.23
CA VAL A 35 -13.54 3.51 6.06
C VAL A 35 -12.07 3.66 6.45
N ALA A 36 -11.15 3.22 5.58
CA ALA A 36 -9.72 3.42 5.80
C ALA A 36 -9.33 4.91 5.71
N PRO A 37 -8.26 5.34 6.39
CA PRO A 37 -7.69 6.67 6.25
C PRO A 37 -7.11 6.86 4.85
N ALA A 38 -7.34 8.05 4.28
CA ALA A 38 -6.68 8.46 3.04
C ALA A 38 -5.22 8.86 3.34
N PRO A 39 -4.21 8.27 2.67
CA PRO A 39 -2.86 8.80 2.74
C PRO A 39 -2.80 10.18 2.06
N ASP A 40 -1.97 11.08 2.59
CA ASP A 40 -1.69 12.36 1.94
C ASP A 40 -0.76 12.18 0.72
N SER A 41 -0.63 13.23 -0.10
CA SER A 41 0.17 13.17 -1.33
C SER A 41 1.65 12.82 -1.05
N ALA A 42 2.23 13.34 0.05
CA ALA A 42 3.61 13.03 0.42
C ALA A 42 3.81 11.55 0.77
N THR A 43 2.83 10.96 1.46
CA THR A 43 2.80 9.54 1.80
C THR A 43 2.64 8.68 0.55
N ILE A 44 1.69 9.02 -0.34
CA ILE A 44 1.49 8.30 -1.60
C ILE A 44 2.77 8.36 -2.45
N GLU A 45 3.41 9.52 -2.53
CA GLU A 45 4.65 9.71 -3.30
C GLU A 45 5.78 8.82 -2.77
N ALA A 46 5.94 8.76 -1.45
CA ALA A 46 6.91 7.88 -0.82
C ALA A 46 6.63 6.40 -1.09
N ILE A 47 5.36 5.96 -1.03
CA ILE A 47 4.96 4.58 -1.34
C ILE A 47 5.28 4.24 -2.80
N ILE A 48 4.87 5.10 -3.74
CA ILE A 48 5.12 4.91 -5.17
C ILE A 48 6.61 4.86 -5.47
N ASN A 49 7.40 5.81 -4.94
CA ASN A 49 8.83 5.87 -5.19
C ASN A 49 9.55 4.61 -4.67
N VAL A 50 9.26 4.16 -3.44
CA VAL A 50 9.87 2.94 -2.88
C VAL A 50 9.47 1.70 -3.68
N ALA A 51 8.18 1.55 -3.99
CA ALA A 51 7.66 0.39 -4.72
C ALA A 51 8.19 0.35 -6.16
N PHE A 52 8.26 1.49 -6.84
CA PHE A 52 8.82 1.60 -8.19
C PHE A 52 10.27 1.12 -8.22
N TRP A 53 11.13 1.68 -7.36
CA TRP A 53 12.53 1.27 -7.33
C TRP A 53 12.73 -0.17 -6.89
N ALA A 54 11.89 -0.68 -5.97
CA ALA A 54 11.90 -2.10 -5.61
C ALA A 54 11.54 -2.99 -6.81
N SER A 55 10.50 -2.63 -7.59
CA SER A 55 10.06 -3.40 -8.75
C SER A 55 11.14 -3.62 -9.82
N LEU A 56 12.12 -2.71 -9.91
CA LEU A 56 13.23 -2.76 -10.86
C LEU A 56 14.44 -3.56 -10.33
N ARG A 57 14.46 -3.90 -9.04
CA ARG A 57 15.49 -4.75 -8.45
C ARG A 57 15.17 -6.23 -8.69
N LYS A 58 16.15 -7.07 -8.37
CA LYS A 58 16.00 -8.53 -8.38
C LYS A 58 16.52 -9.09 -7.07
N GLU A 59 15.82 -10.09 -6.56
CA GLU A 59 16.27 -10.95 -5.45
C GLU A 59 16.28 -12.39 -6.00
N GLU A 60 17.40 -13.10 -5.85
CA GLU A 60 17.57 -14.46 -6.40
C GLU A 60 17.21 -14.59 -7.91
N GLY A 61 17.38 -13.50 -8.67
CA GLY A 61 17.07 -13.43 -10.10
C GLY A 61 15.61 -13.11 -10.44
N GLN A 62 14.73 -13.01 -9.43
CA GLN A 62 13.31 -12.70 -9.60
C GLN A 62 13.02 -11.24 -9.26
N SER A 63 12.17 -10.61 -10.06
CA SER A 63 11.67 -9.26 -9.76
C SER A 63 10.55 -9.34 -8.73
N PRO A 64 10.54 -8.45 -7.72
CA PRO A 64 9.60 -8.56 -6.62
C PRO A 64 8.18 -8.25 -7.07
N LYS A 65 7.25 -9.16 -6.76
CA LYS A 65 5.81 -8.90 -6.83
C LYS A 65 5.28 -8.77 -5.41
N ILE A 66 4.62 -7.65 -5.13
CA ILE A 66 4.17 -7.34 -3.79
C ILE A 66 2.91 -6.49 -3.81
N SER A 67 2.01 -6.75 -2.87
CA SER A 67 0.86 -5.90 -2.59
C SER A 67 1.10 -5.16 -1.29
N ILE A 68 0.99 -3.84 -1.29
CA ILE A 68 1.27 -2.96 -0.15
C ILE A 68 -0.03 -2.27 0.25
N ALA A 69 -0.46 -2.41 1.51
CA ALA A 69 -1.66 -1.79 2.03
C ALA A 69 -1.31 -0.73 3.08
N PHE A 70 -1.92 0.46 2.95
CA PHE A 70 -1.78 1.55 3.91
C PHE A 70 -2.93 1.49 4.93
N LEU A 71 -2.60 1.06 6.15
CA LEU A 71 -3.52 0.96 7.28
C LEU A 71 -2.72 0.80 8.58
N SER A 72 -3.29 1.25 9.70
CA SER A 72 -2.68 1.04 11.01
C SER A 72 -2.87 -0.41 11.49
N PRO A 73 -2.03 -0.91 12.42
CA PRO A 73 -2.22 -2.24 13.02
C PRO A 73 -3.60 -2.42 13.68
N GLU A 74 -4.20 -1.36 14.21
CA GLU A 74 -5.49 -1.38 14.91
C GLU A 74 -6.68 -1.59 13.96
N GLU A 75 -6.50 -1.26 12.68
CA GLU A 75 -7.53 -1.40 11.64
C GLU A 75 -7.49 -2.76 10.94
N ALA A 76 -6.44 -3.54 11.19
CA ALA A 76 -6.25 -4.83 10.55
C ALA A 76 -7.06 -5.92 11.26
N GLU A 77 -7.76 -6.75 10.49
CA GLU A 77 -8.46 -7.92 11.00
C GLU A 77 -7.52 -9.12 11.01
N GLN A 78 -7.16 -9.60 12.22
CA GLN A 78 -6.27 -10.74 12.43
C GLN A 78 -4.93 -10.65 11.66
N PRO A 79 -4.16 -9.57 11.86
CA PRO A 79 -2.87 -9.41 11.19
C PRO A 79 -1.82 -10.42 11.67
N LEU A 80 -0.82 -10.66 10.82
CA LEU A 80 0.47 -11.19 11.26
C LEU A 80 1.42 -10.00 11.47
N SER A 81 1.59 -9.60 12.74
CA SER A 81 2.51 -8.54 13.11
C SER A 81 3.95 -9.07 13.16
N PHE A 82 4.90 -8.27 12.68
CA PHE A 82 6.32 -8.57 12.84
C PHE A 82 6.74 -8.27 14.29
N GLY A 83 7.70 -9.05 14.80
CA GLY A 83 8.25 -8.83 16.14
C GLY A 83 8.97 -7.48 16.29
N VAL A 84 9.40 -6.88 15.17
CA VAL A 84 9.98 -5.55 15.09
C VAL A 84 9.40 -4.80 13.87
N ARG A 85 9.23 -3.48 14.01
CA ARG A 85 8.87 -2.61 12.88
C ARG A 85 10.05 -2.56 11.91
N LEU A 86 9.80 -2.77 10.62
CA LEU A 86 10.82 -2.71 9.58
C LEU A 86 10.75 -1.37 8.85
N PRO A 87 11.89 -0.81 8.41
CA PRO A 87 11.88 0.43 7.65
C PRO A 87 11.20 0.22 6.29
N PHE A 88 10.35 1.16 5.87
CA PHE A 88 9.77 1.13 4.54
C PHE A 88 10.77 1.73 3.52
N ASN A 89 11.62 0.89 2.96
CA ASN A 89 12.60 1.26 1.94
C ASN A 89 12.79 0.15 0.90
N THR A 90 13.44 0.48 -0.21
CA THR A 90 13.61 -0.43 -1.35
C THR A 90 14.27 -1.75 -0.96
N ASP A 91 15.37 -1.72 -0.21
CA ASP A 91 16.11 -2.93 0.17
C ASP A 91 15.28 -3.88 1.03
N THR A 92 14.45 -3.34 1.92
CA THR A 92 13.55 -4.12 2.76
C THR A 92 12.45 -4.77 1.93
N ILE A 93 11.85 -4.03 1.00
CA ILE A 93 10.81 -4.57 0.11
C ILE A 93 11.36 -5.71 -0.76
N VAL A 94 12.55 -5.53 -1.34
CA VAL A 94 13.18 -6.55 -2.21
C VAL A 94 13.41 -7.85 -1.47
N LYS A 95 13.88 -7.80 -0.21
CA LYS A 95 14.09 -8.99 0.63
C LYS A 95 12.81 -9.65 1.11
N LEU A 96 11.76 -8.87 1.37
CA LEU A 96 10.50 -9.39 1.89
C LEU A 96 9.61 -9.98 0.79
N ALA A 97 9.64 -9.43 -0.42
CA ALA A 97 8.72 -9.80 -1.49
C ALA A 97 8.65 -11.31 -1.75
N PRO A 98 9.76 -12.07 -1.88
CA PRO A 98 9.70 -13.51 -2.12
C PRO A 98 8.96 -14.31 -1.03
N GLY A 99 9.00 -13.84 0.22
CA GLY A 99 8.32 -14.48 1.35
C GLY A 99 6.82 -14.12 1.45
N ILE A 100 6.38 -13.07 0.76
CA ILE A 100 5.06 -12.44 0.92
C ILE A 100 4.23 -12.52 -0.37
N GLU A 101 4.85 -12.83 -1.51
CA GLU A 101 4.22 -13.01 -2.82
C GLU A 101 3.21 -14.16 -2.81
N ARG A 102 2.00 -13.88 -2.31
CA ARG A 102 0.88 -14.80 -2.21
C ARG A 102 -0.43 -14.06 -2.50
N PRO A 103 -1.37 -14.67 -3.23
CA PRO A 103 -2.68 -14.06 -3.46
C PRO A 103 -3.36 -13.68 -2.14
N GLY A 104 -3.81 -12.42 -2.06
CA GLY A 104 -4.53 -11.90 -0.90
C GLY A 104 -3.67 -11.51 0.30
N VAL A 105 -2.34 -11.70 0.26
CA VAL A 105 -1.44 -11.19 1.30
C VAL A 105 -1.00 -9.78 0.94
N HIS A 106 -1.20 -8.85 1.87
CA HIS A 106 -0.74 -7.47 1.75
C HIS A 106 0.35 -7.20 2.79
N LEU A 107 1.48 -6.66 2.35
CA LEU A 107 2.45 -6.03 3.22
C LEU A 107 1.82 -4.76 3.79
N ALA A 108 1.77 -4.66 5.11
CA ALA A 108 1.04 -3.61 5.77
C ALA A 108 1.98 -2.53 6.29
N ILE A 109 1.68 -1.28 5.91
CA ILE A 109 2.49 -0.11 6.23
C ILE A 109 1.66 0.96 6.92
N TRP A 110 2.32 1.72 7.77
CA TRP A 110 1.74 2.86 8.44
C TRP A 110 2.74 4.01 8.55
N VAL A 111 2.22 5.21 8.79
CA VAL A 111 3.01 6.41 9.01
C VAL A 111 3.01 6.79 10.49
N GLU A 112 4.19 7.05 11.04
CA GLU A 112 4.36 7.58 12.39
C GLU A 112 5.49 8.61 12.35
N ASN A 113 5.29 9.78 12.94
CA ASN A 113 6.28 10.88 12.93
C ASN A 113 6.82 11.18 11.51
N SER A 114 5.91 11.22 10.52
CA SER A 114 6.22 11.47 9.11
C SER A 114 7.15 10.44 8.45
N SER A 115 7.31 9.26 9.05
CA SER A 115 8.11 8.16 8.52
C SER A 115 7.26 6.91 8.31
N LEU A 116 7.35 6.33 7.12
CA LEU A 116 6.70 5.07 6.80
C LEU A 116 7.47 3.90 7.40
N TYR A 117 6.72 2.97 7.97
CA TYR A 117 7.25 1.70 8.46
C TYR A 117 6.33 0.55 8.08
N ILE A 118 6.92 -0.63 7.98
CA ILE A 118 6.23 -1.90 7.79
C ILE A 118 6.01 -2.50 9.16
N TRP A 119 4.76 -2.83 9.49
CA TRP A 119 4.41 -3.40 10.77
C TRP A 119 4.07 -4.89 10.72
N GLY A 120 3.77 -5.42 9.52
CA GLY A 120 3.42 -6.81 9.36
C GLY A 120 2.76 -7.10 8.01
N THR A 121 1.91 -8.12 8.00
CA THR A 121 1.09 -8.48 6.85
C THR A 121 -0.37 -8.66 7.26
N THR A 122 -1.27 -8.47 6.30
CA THR A 122 -2.71 -8.70 6.48
C THR A 122 -3.30 -9.44 5.29
N LEU A 123 -4.32 -10.27 5.56
CA LEU A 123 -5.15 -10.92 4.54
C LEU A 123 -6.41 -10.10 4.20
N LYS A 124 -6.80 -9.19 5.10
CA LYS A 124 -8.02 -8.41 4.99
C LYS A 124 -7.70 -6.95 5.18
N VAL A 125 -8.08 -6.15 4.19
CA VAL A 125 -7.97 -4.69 4.25
C VAL A 125 -9.37 -4.08 4.46
N PRO A 126 -9.46 -2.96 5.20
CA PRO A 126 -10.69 -2.19 5.33
C PRO A 126 -11.20 -1.69 3.97
N ASN A 127 -12.46 -1.27 3.93
CA ASN A 127 -13.03 -0.68 2.73
C ASN A 127 -12.33 0.63 2.38
N TYR A 128 -12.14 0.88 1.09
CA TYR A 128 -11.43 2.06 0.56
C TYR A 128 -9.96 2.17 0.96
N CYS A 129 -9.38 1.14 1.58
CA CYS A 129 -7.95 1.09 1.88
C CYS A 129 -7.13 1.29 0.62
N PHE A 130 -6.16 2.21 0.69
CA PHE A 130 -5.18 2.42 -0.36
C PHE A 130 -4.28 1.19 -0.44
N VAL A 131 -4.29 0.52 -1.60
CA VAL A 131 -3.45 -0.63 -1.88
C VAL A 131 -2.67 -0.37 -3.17
N LEU A 132 -1.36 -0.60 -3.13
CA LEU A 132 -0.48 -0.53 -4.29
C LEU A 132 0.11 -1.91 -4.58
N ASP A 133 -0.15 -2.43 -5.78
CA ASP A 133 0.44 -3.66 -6.29
C ASP A 133 1.60 -3.35 -7.24
N VAL A 134 2.71 -4.06 -7.03
CA VAL A 134 3.76 -4.23 -8.03
C VAL A 134 3.44 -5.51 -8.80
N SER A 135 2.94 -5.37 -10.03
CA SER A 135 2.53 -6.53 -10.84
C SER A 135 3.68 -7.07 -11.70
N GLU A 136 4.49 -6.16 -12.25
CA GLU A 136 5.65 -6.43 -13.09
C GLU A 136 6.68 -5.29 -12.88
N PRO A 137 7.94 -5.45 -13.31
CA PRO A 137 8.94 -4.38 -13.20
C PRO A 137 8.47 -3.07 -13.84
N GLY A 138 8.42 -1.99 -13.05
CA GLY A 138 7.96 -0.68 -13.48
C GLY A 138 6.44 -0.53 -13.63
N LEU A 139 5.65 -1.58 -13.38
CA LEU A 139 4.19 -1.55 -13.46
C LEU A 139 3.56 -1.57 -12.07
N LEU A 140 3.02 -0.41 -11.67
CA LEU A 140 2.33 -0.22 -10.40
C LEU A 140 0.82 -0.07 -10.63
N VAL A 141 0.02 -0.72 -9.81
CA VAL A 141 -1.45 -0.63 -9.84
C VAL A 141 -1.95 -0.17 -8.48
N VAL A 142 -2.59 1.00 -8.44
CA VAL A 142 -3.28 1.46 -7.23
C VAL A 142 -4.73 0.98 -7.29
N LYS A 143 -5.18 0.34 -6.21
CA LYS A 143 -6.52 -0.19 -6.06
C LYS A 143 -7.06 0.09 -4.66
N HIS A 144 -8.35 -0.12 -4.49
CA HIS A 144 -9.01 -0.07 -3.20
C HIS A 144 -10.11 -1.13 -3.13
N ARG A 145 -10.45 -1.57 -1.92
CA ARG A 145 -11.60 -2.46 -1.70
C ARG A 145 -12.91 -1.67 -1.83
N ARG A 146 -13.90 -2.25 -2.51
CA ARG A 146 -15.26 -1.71 -2.64
C ARG A 146 -16.21 -2.50 -1.73
N LEU A 147 -17.16 -1.82 -1.09
CA LEU A 147 -18.23 -2.46 -0.30
C LEU A 147 -19.20 -3.29 -1.16
N HIS A 148 -19.47 -2.84 -2.38
CA HIS A 148 -20.46 -3.45 -3.29
C HIS A 148 -19.84 -3.89 -4.61
N GLY A 149 -18.83 -4.77 -4.54
CA GLY A 149 -18.34 -5.49 -5.71
C GLY A 149 -18.98 -6.88 -5.75
N PHE A 150 -19.75 -7.19 -6.78
CA PHE A 150 -19.99 -8.58 -7.21
C PHE A 150 -18.63 -9.21 -7.58
N GLY A 151 -17.88 -9.63 -6.56
CA GLY A 151 -16.69 -10.47 -6.70
C GLY A 151 -17.14 -11.93 -6.61
N LYS A 152 -16.69 -12.74 -7.56
CA LYS A 152 -17.04 -14.16 -7.76
C LYS A 152 -16.65 -15.14 -6.62
N TYR A 153 -16.63 -14.70 -5.37
CA TYR A 153 -16.30 -15.57 -4.25
C TYR A 153 -17.35 -15.38 -3.16
N THR A 154 -18.32 -16.32 -3.19
CA THR A 154 -19.14 -16.71 -2.04
C THR A 154 -18.42 -17.84 -1.31
#